data_AF-A0A7G1NFC2-F1
#
_entry.id   AF-A0A7G1NFC2-F1
#
_cell.length_a   1.000
_cell.length_b   1.000
_cell.length_c   1.000
_cell.angle_alpha   90.00
_cell.angle_beta   90.00
_cell.angle_gamma   90.00
#
_symmetry.space_group_name_H-M   'P 1'
#
loop_
_entity.id
_entity.type
_entity.pdbx_description
1 polymer ?
#
loop_
_entity_poly.entity_id
_entity_poly.type
_entity_poly.pdbx_seq_one_letter_code
_entity_poly.pdbx_strand_id
1 'polypeptide(L)'
;MLFGAGLVRDTLAARHERGARFLVQPASEERPPGHDTLFVVRADGRLEPVTEAREAAWAEGDTLVLLGPVPHESADTITSGTSPPL
;
A
#
# COMPACT_ATOMS: atom_id res chain seq x y z
N MET A 1 10.70 -7.89 -17.67
CA MET A 1 10.50 -6.87 -16.62
C MET A 1 9.25 -7.26 -15.85
N LEU A 2 9.36 -7.54 -14.55
CA LEU A 2 8.24 -8.07 -13.72
C LEU A 2 7.35 -6.95 -13.15
N PHE A 3 7.75 -5.68 -13.32
CA PHE A 3 7.04 -4.52 -12.81
C PHE A 3 6.90 -3.52 -13.95
N GLY A 4 5.68 -3.03 -14.18
CA GLY A 4 5.41 -1.98 -15.15
C GLY A 4 6.23 -0.73 -14.83
N ALA A 5 6.53 0.07 -15.85
CA ALA A 5 7.53 1.13 -15.82
C ALA A 5 7.36 2.22 -14.72
N GLY A 6 6.23 2.28 -14.01
CA GLY A 6 6.01 3.17 -12.85
C GLY A 6 6.19 2.53 -11.46
N LEU A 7 6.30 1.20 -11.37
CA LEU A 7 6.39 0.43 -10.12
C LEU A 7 7.79 -0.17 -9.94
N VAL A 8 8.79 0.66 -10.23
CA VAL A 8 10.20 0.31 -10.08
C VAL A 8 10.46 0.07 -8.59
N ARG A 9 11.26 -0.95 -8.27
CA ARG A 9 11.73 -1.31 -6.92
C ARG A 9 12.09 -0.08 -6.07
N ASP A 10 12.62 0.97 -6.70
CA ASP A 10 12.90 2.29 -6.12
C ASP A 10 11.67 3.00 -5.54
N THR A 11 10.55 3.07 -6.25
CA THR A 11 9.32 3.72 -5.75
C THR A 11 8.73 2.93 -4.57
N LEU A 12 8.81 1.60 -4.63
CA LEU A 12 8.34 0.74 -3.55
C LEU A 12 9.25 0.87 -2.31
N ALA A 13 10.57 0.84 -2.51
CA ALA A 13 11.54 1.08 -1.47
C ALA A 13 11.35 2.46 -0.86
N ALA A 14 11.22 3.52 -1.68
CA ALA A 14 11.02 4.88 -1.21
C ALA A 14 9.74 5.04 -0.38
N ARG A 15 8.62 4.40 -0.76
CA ARG A 15 7.40 4.43 0.07
C ARG A 15 7.56 3.65 1.36
N HIS A 16 8.20 2.48 1.31
CA HIS A 16 8.46 1.68 2.50
C HIS A 16 9.41 2.37 3.49
N GLU A 17 10.48 3.00 2.98
CA GLU A 17 11.42 3.83 3.76
C GLU A 17 10.69 5.00 4.42
N ARG A 18 9.69 5.57 3.74
CA ARG A 18 8.82 6.62 4.30
C ARG A 18 7.73 6.09 5.23
N GLY A 19 7.72 4.79 5.55
CA GLY A 19 6.82 4.19 6.54
C GLY A 19 5.54 3.56 5.98
N ALA A 20 5.36 3.50 4.66
CA ALA A 20 4.27 2.74 4.08
C ALA A 20 4.39 1.25 4.47
N ARG A 21 3.25 0.63 4.78
CA ARG A 21 3.20 -0.77 5.21
C ARG A 21 2.45 -1.63 4.21
N PHE A 22 2.87 -2.89 4.14
CA PHE A 22 2.22 -3.90 3.32
C PHE A 22 1.04 -4.49 4.09
N LEU A 23 -0.10 -4.60 3.41
CA LEU A 23 -1.27 -5.31 3.90
C LEU A 23 -1.56 -6.47 2.95
N VAL A 24 -1.76 -7.65 3.50
CA VAL A 24 -2.16 -8.83 2.76
C VAL A 24 -3.58 -9.17 3.16
N GLN A 25 -4.50 -9.15 2.20
CA GLN A 25 -5.91 -9.46 2.44
C GLN A 25 -6.49 -10.31 1.32
N PRO A 26 -7.51 -11.16 1.59
CA PRO A 26 -8.30 -11.83 0.56
C PRO A 26 -8.88 -10.82 -0.43
N ALA A 27 -8.97 -11.19 -1.71
CA ALA A 27 -9.63 -10.37 -2.73
C ALA A 27 -11.15 -10.23 -2.48
N SER A 28 -11.73 -11.09 -1.63
CA SER A 28 -13.10 -10.97 -1.15
C SER A 28 -13.30 -9.84 -0.14
N GLU A 29 -12.23 -9.33 0.48
CA GLU A 29 -12.33 -8.19 1.40
C GLU A 29 -12.23 -6.87 0.65
N GLU A 30 -13.07 -5.91 1.05
CA GLU A 30 -13.09 -4.58 0.43
C GLU A 30 -11.76 -3.86 0.66
N ARG A 31 -11.29 -3.13 -0.34
CA ARG A 31 -9.96 -2.53 -0.30
C ARG A 31 -9.99 -1.29 0.58
N PRO A 32 -9.14 -1.21 1.63
CA PRO A 32 -9.11 -0.04 2.47
C PRO A 32 -8.68 1.19 1.66
N PRO A 33 -9.27 2.37 1.93
CA PRO A 33 -8.98 3.57 1.16
C PRO A 33 -7.50 3.96 1.26
N GLY A 34 -6.95 4.53 0.18
CA GLY A 34 -5.55 4.95 0.12
C GLY A 34 -4.54 3.80 -0.01
N HIS A 35 -5.00 2.56 -0.21
CA HIS A 35 -4.14 1.42 -0.47
C HIS A 35 -4.05 1.12 -1.96
N ASP A 36 -2.82 1.00 -2.48
CA ASP A 36 -2.53 0.62 -3.86
C ASP A 36 -2.29 -0.90 -3.96
N THR A 37 -2.92 -1.58 -4.93
CA THR A 37 -2.63 -3.01 -5.16
C THR A 37 -1.32 -3.18 -5.91
N LEU A 38 -0.40 -3.94 -5.33
CA LEU A 38 0.89 -4.26 -5.93
C LEU A 38 0.89 -5.61 -6.62
N PHE A 39 0.30 -6.61 -5.95
CA PHE A 39 0.29 -7.98 -6.43
C PHE A 39 -1.02 -8.69 -6.13
N VAL A 40 -1.32 -9.67 -6.97
CA VAL A 40 -2.37 -10.65 -6.74
C VAL A 40 -1.70 -12.00 -6.61
N VAL A 41 -1.81 -12.61 -5.44
CA VAL A 41 -1.46 -14.02 -5.22
C VAL A 41 -2.65 -14.84 -5.66
N ARG A 42 -2.49 -15.61 -6.72
CA ARG A 42 -3.52 -16.49 -7.25
C ARG A 42 -3.79 -17.64 -6.29
N ALA A 43 -4.97 -18.24 -6.35
CA ALA A 43 -5.29 -19.45 -5.57
C ALA A 43 -4.27 -20.59 -5.77
N ASP A 44 -3.61 -20.63 -6.94
CA ASP A 44 -2.53 -21.58 -7.27
C ASP A 44 -1.16 -21.21 -6.62
N GLY A 45 -1.10 -20.15 -5.81
CA GLY A 45 0.12 -19.63 -5.17
C GLY A 45 0.99 -18.77 -6.09
N ARG A 46 0.57 -18.52 -7.34
CA ARG A 46 1.32 -17.68 -8.28
C ARG A 46 1.17 -16.20 -7.94
N LEU A 47 2.28 -15.48 -7.94
CA LEU A 47 2.32 -14.06 -7.61
C LEU A 47 2.32 -13.23 -8.91
N GLU A 48 1.20 -12.56 -9.19
CA GLU A 48 1.02 -11.75 -10.40
C GLU A 48 1.17 -10.26 -10.07
N PRO A 49 2.08 -9.54 -10.75
CA PRO A 49 2.25 -8.10 -10.55
C PRO A 49 1.10 -7.31 -11.17
N VAL A 50 0.62 -6.31 -10.45
CA VAL A 50 -0.33 -5.32 -10.96
C VAL A 50 0.46 -4.18 -11.61
N THR A 51 0.09 -3.81 -12.83
CA THR A 51 0.77 -2.74 -13.58
C THR A 51 -0.27 -1.83 -14.21
N GLU A 52 0.07 -0.58 -14.53
CA GLU A 52 -0.85 0.38 -15.15
C GLU A 52 -1.45 -0.13 -16.47
N ALA A 53 -0.72 -0.97 -17.21
CA ALA A 53 -1.19 -1.58 -18.46
C ALA A 53 -2.12 -2.80 -18.24
N ARG A 54 -2.26 -3.27 -17.00
CA ARG A 54 -3.05 -4.44 -16.65
C ARG A 54 -3.84 -4.14 -15.40
N GLU A 55 -5.08 -3.68 -15.58
CA GLU A 55 -6.08 -3.67 -14.52
C GLU A 55 -6.07 -5.04 -13.84
N ALA A 56 -5.98 -5.01 -12.53
CA ALA A 56 -5.83 -6.19 -11.72
C ALA A 56 -7.15 -6.96 -11.68
N ALA A 57 -7.30 -7.88 -12.63
CA ALA A 57 -8.36 -8.86 -12.61
C ALA A 57 -8.01 -9.92 -11.55
N TRP A 58 -8.52 -9.76 -10.35
CA TRP A 58 -8.54 -10.78 -9.29
C TRP A 58 -9.89 -11.50 -9.28
N ALA A 59 -9.86 -12.76 -8.87
CA ALA A 59 -11.02 -13.61 -8.69
C ALA A 59 -11.27 -13.86 -7.19
N GLU A 60 -12.49 -14.32 -6.88
CA GLU A 60 -12.82 -14.83 -5.55
C GLU A 60 -11.89 -16.00 -5.21
N GLY A 61 -11.17 -15.91 -4.08
CA GLY A 61 -10.13 -16.88 -3.67
C GLY A 61 -8.70 -16.44 -3.97
N ASP A 62 -8.48 -15.35 -4.71
CA ASP A 62 -7.17 -14.73 -4.80
C ASP A 62 -6.86 -13.89 -3.53
N THR A 63 -5.59 -13.63 -3.28
CA THR A 63 -5.12 -12.76 -2.18
C THR A 63 -4.43 -11.53 -2.75
N LEU A 64 -4.75 -10.36 -2.23
CA LEU A 64 -4.17 -9.08 -2.64
C LEU A 64 -3.03 -8.69 -1.71
N VAL A 65 -1.93 -8.25 -2.31
CA VAL A 65 -0.85 -7.55 -1.60
C VAL A 65 -1.00 -6.07 -1.91
N LEU A 66 -1.34 -5.33 -0.87
CA LEU A 66 -1.62 -3.90 -0.91
C LEU A 66 -0.48 -3.13 -0.25
N LEU A 67 -0.22 -1.93 -0.76
CA LEU A 67 0.64 -0.96 -0.12
C LEU A 67 -0.22 0.15 0.48
N GLY A 68 -0.18 0.26 1.79
CA GLY A 68 -0.84 1.35 2.50
C GLY A 68 -0.23 2.70 2.16
N PRO A 69 -0.94 3.78 2.52
CA PRO A 69 -0.45 5.12 2.31
C PRO A 69 0.85 5.32 3.11
N VAL A 70 1.71 6.18 2.57
CA VAL A 70 2.81 6.74 3.34
C VAL A 70 2.18 7.51 4.49
N PRO A 71 2.52 7.24 5.77
CA PRO A 71 2.10 8.10 6.85
C PRO A 71 2.66 9.48 6.53
N HIS A 72 1.79 10.39 6.08
CA HIS A 72 2.06 11.80 6.26
C HIS A 72 2.16 11.93 7.77
N GLU A 73 3.32 12.38 8.26
CA GLU A 73 3.44 12.90 9.61
C GLU A 73 2.25 13.84 9.77
N SER A 74 1.19 13.36 10.44
CA SER A 74 0.01 14.14 10.73
C SER A 74 0.58 15.37 11.38
N ALA A 75 0.47 16.49 10.66
CA ALA A 75 1.13 17.73 10.96
C ALA A 75 1.37 17.85 12.45
N ASP A 76 2.64 17.89 12.81
CA ASP A 76 3.14 18.59 13.97
C ASP A 76 2.07 19.53 14.55
N THR A 77 1.39 19.07 15.59
CA THR A 77 0.88 19.96 16.61
C THR A 77 1.31 19.32 17.92
N ILE A 78 2.61 19.48 18.17
CA ILE A 78 3.07 20.00 19.44
C ILE A 78 2.09 21.06 19.97
N THR A 79 1.03 20.66 20.66
CA THR A 79 0.45 21.50 21.72
C THR A 79 1.46 21.47 22.87
N SER A 80 2.53 22.23 22.70
CA SER A 80 3.46 22.61 23.73
C SER A 80 3.34 24.12 23.86
N GLY A 81 2.56 24.56 24.85
CA GLY A 81 2.45 25.98 25.20
C GLY A 81 1.03 26.43 25.55
N THR A 82 0.61 26.23 26.81
CA THR A 82 0.20 27.33 27.69
C THR A 82 0.05 26.75 29.10
N SER A 83 1.09 26.93 29.90
CA SER A 83 0.98 26.93 31.35
C SER A 83 0.44 28.32 31.74
N PRO A 84 -0.75 28.47 32.35
CA PRO A 84 -1.14 29.71 32.98
C PRO A 84 -0.57 29.78 34.41
N PRO A 85 0.24 30.79 34.77
CA PRO A 85 0.54 31.07 36.16
C PRO A 85 -0.56 31.94 36.77
N LEU A 86 -1.17 31.50 37.87
CA LEU A 86 -1.69 32.35 38.96
C LEU A 86 -1.63 31.57 40.28
#